data_AF-A0A347U551-F1
#
_entry.id   AF-A0A347U551-F1
#
_cell.length_a   1.000
_cell.length_b   1.000
_cell.length_c   1.000
_cell.angle_alpha   90.00
_cell.angle_beta   90.00
_cell.angle_gamma   90.00
#
_symmetry.space_group_name_H-M   'P 1'
#
loop_
_entity.id
_entity.type
_entity.pdbx_description
1 polymer ?
#
loop_
_entity_poly.entity_id
_entity_poly.type
_entity_poly.pdbx_seq_one_letter_code
_entity_poly.pdbx_strand_id
1 'polypeptide(L)' 'MEKTEILTQESFQKNIDLYLDKLAQKKLDKLLIKTPNKDDVVILPIDEYERLKTQYEKFKTKGE' A
#
# COMPACT_ATOMS: atom_id res chain seq x y z
N MET A 1 2.70 15.61 1.63
CA MET A 1 2.69 14.78 0.40
C MET A 1 2.90 13.35 0.85
N GLU A 2 1.96 12.44 0.55
CA GLU A 2 2.15 11.02 0.81
C GLU A 2 3.38 10.52 0.04
N LYS A 3 4.29 9.82 0.73
CA LYS A 3 5.48 9.23 0.14
C LYS A 3 5.12 7.87 -0.45
N THR A 4 4.69 7.90 -1.71
CA THR A 4 4.37 6.71 -2.50
C THR A 4 5.53 6.39 -3.42
N GLU A 5 6.03 5.15 -3.38
CA GLU A 5 6.98 4.65 -4.38
C GLU A 5 6.23 3.73 -5.37
N ILE A 6 6.42 3.96 -6.67
CA ILE A 6 5.79 3.19 -7.74
C ILE A 6 6.84 2.29 -8.36
N LEU A 7 6.55 1.00 -8.41
CA LEU A 7 7.48 -0.05 -8.83
C LEU A 7 6.83 -0.94 -9.88
N THR A 8 7.63 -1.61 -10.69
CA THR A 8 7.15 -2.75 -11.47
C THR A 8 7.21 -4.01 -10.62
N GLN A 9 6.48 -5.04 -11.01
CA GLN A 9 6.61 -6.36 -10.36
C GLN A 9 8.07 -6.85 -10.32
N GLU A 10 8.82 -6.67 -11.41
CA GLU A 10 10.23 -7.09 -11.47
C GLU A 10 11.13 -6.33 -10.50
N SER A 11 10.98 -4.99 -10.41
CA SER A 11 11.83 -4.21 -9.51
C SER A 11 11.54 -4.50 -8.05
N PHE A 12 10.26 -4.74 -7.72
CA PHE A 12 9.84 -5.16 -6.38
C PHE A 12 10.42 -6.54 -6.02
N GLN A 13 10.26 -7.54 -6.90
CA GLN A 13 10.74 -8.90 -6.65
C GLN A 13 12.26 -8.99 -6.43
N LYS A 14 13.04 -8.15 -7.11
CA LYS A 14 14.50 -8.13 -6.96
C LYS A 14 14.96 -7.64 -5.58
N ASN A 15 14.17 -6.81 -4.89
CA ASN A 15 14.58 -6.15 -3.64
C ASN A 15 13.42 -6.04 -2.65
N ILE A 16 12.64 -7.10 -2.44
CA ILE A 16 11.43 -7.09 -1.60
C ILE A 16 11.75 -6.54 -0.20
N ASP A 17 12.77 -7.08 0.45
CA ASP A 17 13.15 -6.73 1.83
C ASP A 17 13.43 -5.24 1.99
N LEU A 18 14.15 -4.63 1.03
CA LEU A 18 14.44 -3.19 1.04
C LEU A 18 13.17 -2.34 1.06
N TYR A 19 12.17 -2.70 0.24
CA TYR A 19 10.94 -1.91 0.15
C TYR A 19 10.04 -2.13 1.38
N LEU A 20 10.00 -3.35 1.92
CA LEU A 20 9.30 -3.63 3.16
C LEU A 20 9.95 -2.92 4.35
N ASP A 21 11.28 -2.88 4.42
CA ASP A 21 12.03 -2.12 5.43
C ASP A 21 11.74 -0.63 5.35
N LYS A 22 11.67 -0.06 4.14
CA LYS A 22 11.28 1.35 3.95
C LYS A 22 9.86 1.63 4.49
N LEU A 23 8.92 0.71 4.31
CA LEU A 23 7.57 0.81 4.88
C LEU A 23 7.60 0.70 6.41
N ALA A 24 8.30 -0.29 6.96
CA ALA A 24 8.42 -0.50 8.41
C ALA A 24 9.08 0.71 9.11
N GLN A 25 10.08 1.32 8.48
CA GLN A 25 10.78 2.51 8.97
C GLN A 25 9.99 3.81 8.71
N LYS A 26 8.77 3.74 8.17
CA LYS A 26 7.94 4.90 7.79
C LYS A 26 8.65 5.89 6.88
N LYS A 27 9.60 5.40 6.08
CA LYS A 27 10.26 6.19 5.01
C LYS A 27 9.35 6.33 3.80
N LEU A 28 8.45 5.35 3.62
CA LEU A 28 7.36 5.35 2.66
C LEU A 28 6.05 5.13 3.39
N ASP A 29 4.99 5.75 2.87
CA ASP A 29 3.63 5.53 3.37
C ASP A 29 2.99 4.33 2.66
N LYS A 30 3.28 4.14 1.37
CA LYS A 30 2.73 3.06 0.55
C LYS A 30 3.61 2.71 -0.65
N LEU A 31 3.45 1.50 -1.15
CA LEU A 31 4.02 1.04 -2.43
C LEU A 31 2.89 0.78 -3.43
N LEU A 32 3.08 1.19 -4.67
CA LEU A 32 2.23 0.81 -5.80
C LEU A 32 3.02 -0.08 -6.74
N ILE A 33 2.61 -1.34 -6.87
CA ILE A 33 3.23 -2.31 -7.77
C ILE A 33 2.39 -2.37 -9.04
N LYS A 34 2.96 -1.82 -10.13
CA LYS A 34 2.41 -1.91 -11.48
C LYS A 34 2.66 -3.31 -12.03
N THR A 35 1.57 -3.99 -12.37
CA THR A 35 1.62 -5.31 -13.01
C THR A 35 1.15 -5.21 -14.45
N PRO A 36 1.92 -5.66 -15.44
CA PRO A 36 1.45 -5.70 -16.83
C PRO A 36 0.24 -6.63 -16.94
N ASN A 37 -0.84 -6.13 -17.55
CA ASN A 37 -2.06 -6.89 -17.87
C ASN A 37 -2.84 -7.45 -16.66
N LYS A 38 -2.63 -6.88 -15.47
CA LYS A 38 -3.37 -7.20 -14.24
C LYS A 38 -3.61 -5.93 -13.43
N ASP A 39 -4.50 -6.01 -12.47
CA ASP A 39 -4.76 -4.92 -11.54
C ASP A 39 -3.52 -4.59 -10.72
N ASP A 40 -3.24 -3.29 -10.60
CA ASP A 40 -2.15 -2.80 -9.78
C ASP A 40 -2.34 -3.20 -8.31
N VAL A 41 -1.24 -3.52 -7.65
CA VAL A 41 -1.25 -3.90 -6.23
C VAL A 41 -0.77 -2.74 -5.37
N VAL A 42 -1.50 -2.44 -4.30
CA VAL A 42 -1.08 -1.46 -3.29
C VAL A 42 -0.65 -2.20 -2.03
N ILE A 43 0.56 -1.91 -1.54
CA ILE A 43 1.07 -2.43 -0.27
C ILE A 43 1.12 -1.30 0.74
N LEU A 44 0.51 -1.54 1.90
CA LEU A 44 0.37 -0.60 3.01
C LEU A 44 0.84 -1.25 4.31
N PRO A 45 1.32 -0.47 5.30
CA PRO A 45 1.42 -0.95 6.67
C PRO A 45 0.05 -1.43 7.17
N ILE A 46 0.04 -2.52 7.95
CA ILE A 46 -1.21 -3.15 8.41
C ILE A 46 -2.10 -2.20 9.22
N ASP A 47 -1.49 -1.35 10.05
CA ASP A 47 -2.20 -0.36 10.86
C ASP A 47 -2.97 0.65 10.00
N GLU A 48 -2.40 1.06 8.86
CA GLU A 48 -3.06 1.98 7.94
C GLU A 48 -4.21 1.29 7.22
N TYR A 49 -4.02 0.04 6.80
CA TYR A 49 -5.09 -0.76 6.21
C TYR A 49 -6.30 -0.90 7.16
N GLU A 50 -6.07 -1.28 8.42
CA GLU A 50 -7.14 -1.43 9.42
C GLU A 50 -7.84 -0.10 9.73
N ARG A 51 -7.08 1.02 9.74
CA ARG A 51 -7.65 2.36 9.88
C ARG A 51 -8.60 2.69 8.72
N LEU A 52 -8.17 2.47 7.48
CA LEU A 52 -8.96 2.72 6.28
C LEU A 52 -10.22 1.84 6.24
N LYS A 53 -10.09 0.56 6.57
CA LYS A 53 -11.22 -0.37 6.69
C LYS A 53 -12.23 0.12 7.73
N THR A 54 -11.76 0.52 8.92
CA THR A 54 -12.62 1.05 9.97
C THR A 54 -13.37 2.31 9.52
N GLN A 55 -12.70 3.21 8.79
CA GLN A 55 -13.34 4.40 8.23
C GLN A 55 -14.40 4.03 7.20
N TYR A 56 -14.09 3.10 6.30
CA TYR A 56 -15.03 2.60 5.29
C TYR A 56 -16.30 2.03 5.93
N GLU A 57 -16.17 1.17 6.94
CA GLU A 57 -17.32 0.60 7.65
C GLU A 57 -18.18 1.67 8.34
N LYS A 58 -17.54 2.71 8.92
CA LYS A 58 -18.27 3.87 9.48
C LYS A 58 -19.02 4.67 8.43
N PHE A 59 -18.49 4.78 7.21
CA PHE A 59 -19.18 5.44 6.10
C PHE A 59 -20.37 4.61 5.63
N LYS A 60 -20.17 3.30 5.44
CA LYS A 60 -21.21 2.37 5.01
C LYS A 60 -22.42 2.38 5.95
N THR A 61 -22.17 2.37 7.26
CA THR A 61 -23.21 2.39 8.30
C THR A 61 -23.91 3.75 8.48
N LYS A 62 -23.38 4.84 7.93
CA LYS A 62 -24.02 6.17 7.93
C LYS A 62 -24.84 6.45 6.66
N GLY A 63 -24.79 5.56 5.68
CA GLY A 63 -25.52 5.67 4.41
C GLY A 63 -26.85 4.91 4.37
N GLU A 64 -27.23 4.25 5.47
CA GLU A 64 -28.56 3.67 5.73
C GLU A 64 -29.32 4.54 6.73
#